data_AF-A0A9E4DBX3-F1
#
_entry.id   AF-A0A9E4DBX3-F1
#
_cell.length_a   1.000
_cell.length_b   1.000
_cell.length_c   1.000
_cell.angle_alpha   90.00
_cell.angle_beta   90.00
_cell.angle_gamma   90.00
#
_symmetry.space_group_name_H-M   'P 1'
#
loop_
_entity.id
_entity.type
_entity.pdbx_description
1 polymer ?
#
loop_
_entity_poly.entity_id
_entity_poly.type
_entity_poly.pdbx_seq_one_letter_code
_entity_poly.pdbx_strand_id
1 'polypeptide(L)'
;MRRRPRLVGILWHWHRRVGLVVALFALLLAVTGIVLNHTSQLGLDRSFVPWSWLTQLYGDDSSDLPAFKLGEKWLTRASGGHVYLDAQEVAPCSGRLVGAVAADDLLYAGCAEELLLLTREGALVESVSASTGLPAPLQAIGLIDEQLVLQSGGSWWLADLDVMDFSQRAPAGGAVIRQLVPDRLPESIRARIPAPSQWLSWERVLLDLHSGRLFGRFGVLWMDMMGVLLATLATSGVAMWWLHRRRKK
;
A
#
# COMPACT_ATOMS: atom_id res chain seq x y z
N MET A 1 -50.46 15.19 -31.27
CA MET A 1 -49.52 14.04 -31.28
C MET A 1 -49.49 13.32 -29.92
N ARG A 2 -50.25 12.23 -29.75
CA ARG A 2 -50.26 11.38 -28.53
C ARG A 2 -49.29 10.19 -28.70
N ARG A 3 -47.99 10.39 -28.44
CA ARG A 3 -46.96 9.30 -28.40
C ARG A 3 -46.53 8.89 -26.98
N ARG A 4 -47.35 9.14 -25.95
CA ARG A 4 -46.96 8.93 -24.52
C ARG A 4 -47.26 7.57 -23.85
N PRO A 5 -48.09 6.62 -24.36
CA PRO A 5 -48.31 5.35 -23.66
C PRO A 5 -47.22 4.29 -23.92
N ARG A 6 -46.60 4.27 -25.11
CA ARG A 6 -45.59 3.26 -25.49
C ARG A 6 -44.27 3.37 -24.70
N LEU A 7 -43.82 4.60 -24.42
CA LEU A 7 -42.53 4.83 -23.75
C LEU A 7 -42.52 4.32 -22.30
N VAL A 8 -43.62 4.49 -21.56
CA VAL A 8 -43.71 4.01 -20.16
C VAL A 8 -43.72 2.47 -20.11
N GLY A 9 -44.39 1.82 -21.06
CA GLY A 9 -44.39 0.35 -21.15
C GLY A 9 -42.99 -0.22 -21.46
N ILE A 10 -42.26 0.41 -22.38
CA ILE A 10 -40.88 0.03 -22.71
C ILE A 10 -39.96 0.21 -21.50
N LEU A 11 -40.08 1.35 -20.82
CA LEU A 11 -39.25 1.67 -19.65
C LEU A 11 -39.50 0.70 -18.49
N TRP A 12 -40.76 0.34 -18.23
CA TRP A 12 -41.13 -0.62 -17.19
C TRP A 12 -40.64 -2.05 -17.52
N HIS A 13 -40.75 -2.47 -18.78
CA HIS A 13 -40.29 -3.78 -19.25
C HIS A 13 -38.78 -3.96 -19.09
N TRP A 14 -38.00 -2.97 -19.55
CA TRP A 14 -36.53 -3.01 -19.42
C TRP A 14 -36.08 -2.83 -17.98
N HIS A 15 -36.70 -1.94 -17.21
CA HIS A 15 -36.41 -1.77 -15.78
C HIS A 15 -36.57 -3.09 -15.02
N ARG A 16 -37.65 -3.85 -15.26
CA ARG A 16 -37.87 -5.13 -14.56
C ARG A 16 -36.82 -6.20 -14.94
N ARG A 17 -36.45 -6.31 -16.22
CA ARG A 17 -35.48 -7.31 -16.69
C ARG A 17 -34.07 -7.01 -16.21
N VAL A 18 -33.62 -5.78 -16.41
CA VAL A 18 -32.31 -5.32 -15.92
C VAL A 18 -32.28 -5.36 -14.39
N GLY A 19 -33.38 -4.98 -13.74
CA GLY A 19 -33.54 -5.01 -12.30
C GLY A 19 -33.32 -6.38 -11.68
N LEU A 20 -33.79 -7.47 -12.31
CA LEU A 20 -33.63 -8.81 -11.78
C LEU A 20 -32.16 -9.26 -11.79
N VAL A 21 -31.43 -8.97 -12.87
CA VAL A 21 -29.99 -9.28 -12.97
C VAL A 21 -29.20 -8.46 -11.94
N VAL A 22 -29.48 -7.16 -11.88
CA VAL A 22 -28.78 -6.24 -10.98
C VAL A 22 -29.11 -6.50 -9.51
N ALA A 23 -30.33 -6.95 -9.18
CA ALA A 23 -30.73 -7.21 -7.80
C ALA A 23 -29.90 -8.32 -7.13
N LEU A 24 -29.60 -9.40 -7.85
CA LEU A 24 -28.72 -10.45 -7.35
C LEU A 24 -27.34 -9.90 -7.01
N PHE A 25 -26.79 -9.09 -7.91
CA PHE A 25 -25.50 -8.47 -7.72
C PHE A 25 -25.49 -7.44 -6.58
N ALA A 26 -26.53 -6.62 -6.48
CA ALA A 26 -26.70 -5.66 -5.40
C ALA A 26 -26.81 -6.35 -4.04
N LEU A 27 -27.46 -7.51 -3.97
CA LEU A 27 -27.52 -8.32 -2.74
C LEU A 27 -26.14 -8.84 -2.34
N LEU A 28 -25.34 -9.33 -3.30
CA LEU A 28 -23.94 -9.71 -3.05
C LEU A 28 -23.12 -8.53 -2.52
N LEU A 29 -23.23 -7.35 -3.14
CA LEU A 29 -22.54 -6.14 -2.68
C LEU A 29 -23.01 -5.69 -1.29
N ALA A 30 -24.30 -5.77 -1.01
CA ALA A 30 -24.83 -5.44 0.31
C ALA A 30 -24.29 -6.39 1.39
N VAL A 31 -24.30 -7.71 1.15
CA VAL A 31 -23.78 -8.70 2.10
C VAL A 31 -22.29 -8.49 2.34
N THR A 32 -21.49 -8.40 1.27
CA THR A 32 -20.04 -8.16 1.39
C THR A 32 -19.73 -6.82 2.04
N GLY A 33 -20.48 -5.76 1.71
CA GLY A 33 -20.33 -4.44 2.32
C GLY A 33 -20.69 -4.41 3.81
N ILE A 34 -21.74 -5.12 4.22
CA ILE A 34 -22.08 -5.28 5.65
C ILE A 34 -20.95 -6.01 6.37
N VAL A 35 -20.46 -7.12 5.82
CA VAL A 35 -19.32 -7.84 6.43
C VAL A 35 -18.10 -6.94 6.52
N LEU A 36 -17.80 -6.17 5.47
CA LEU A 36 -16.69 -5.21 5.44
C LEU A 36 -16.82 -4.11 6.51
N ASN A 37 -18.03 -3.63 6.81
CA ASN A 37 -18.27 -2.65 7.88
C ASN A 37 -18.01 -3.22 9.29
N HIS A 38 -17.99 -4.55 9.44
CA HIS A 38 -17.83 -5.24 10.72
C HIS A 38 -16.54 -6.09 10.78
N THR A 39 -15.56 -5.86 9.89
CA THR A 39 -14.34 -6.68 9.78
C THR A 39 -13.56 -6.78 11.09
N SER A 40 -13.39 -5.67 11.81
CA SER A 40 -12.65 -5.63 13.08
C SER A 40 -13.31 -6.43 14.22
N GLN A 41 -14.65 -6.41 14.25
CA GLN A 41 -15.45 -7.15 15.23
C GLN A 41 -15.44 -8.65 14.92
N LEU A 42 -15.52 -8.98 13.64
CA LEU A 42 -15.41 -10.34 13.12
C LEU A 42 -13.97 -10.86 13.11
N GLY A 43 -12.98 -9.98 13.31
CA GLY A 43 -11.55 -10.30 13.29
C GLY A 43 -11.00 -10.66 11.91
N LEU A 44 -11.64 -10.22 10.82
CA LEU A 44 -11.22 -10.51 9.45
C LEU A 44 -9.98 -9.72 9.01
N ASP A 45 -9.74 -8.60 9.67
CA ASP A 45 -8.54 -7.76 9.59
C ASP A 45 -7.30 -8.46 10.19
N ARG A 46 -7.52 -9.27 11.22
CA ARG A 46 -6.50 -10.06 11.94
C ARG A 46 -6.50 -11.56 11.61
N SER A 47 -7.36 -12.00 10.69
CA SER A 47 -7.42 -13.38 10.22
C SER A 47 -6.81 -13.47 8.83
N PHE A 48 -5.71 -14.21 8.72
CA PHE A 48 -4.93 -14.32 7.50
C PHE A 48 -5.34 -15.53 6.66
N VAL A 49 -5.16 -15.42 5.35
CA VAL A 49 -5.46 -16.47 4.38
C VAL A 49 -4.43 -17.60 4.51
N PRO A 50 -4.83 -18.83 4.87
CA PRO A 50 -3.89 -19.95 5.04
C PRO A 50 -3.48 -20.60 3.70
N TRP A 51 -4.09 -20.21 2.59
CA TRP A 51 -3.92 -20.87 1.30
C TRP A 51 -2.78 -20.24 0.48
N SER A 52 -1.74 -21.04 0.24
CA SER A 52 -0.52 -20.63 -0.49
C SER A 52 -0.78 -20.21 -1.94
N TRP A 53 -1.72 -20.85 -2.64
CA TRP A 53 -2.04 -20.49 -4.02
C TRP A 53 -2.69 -19.10 -4.12
N LEU A 54 -3.50 -18.71 -3.12
CA LEU A 54 -4.23 -17.44 -3.11
C LEU A 54 -3.29 -16.28 -2.76
N THR A 55 -2.35 -16.50 -1.84
CA THR A 55 -1.29 -15.55 -1.51
C THR A 55 -0.31 -15.36 -2.68
N GLN A 56 0.02 -16.42 -3.42
CA GLN A 56 0.82 -16.31 -4.64
C GLN A 56 0.09 -15.56 -5.77
N LEU A 57 -1.22 -15.77 -5.93
CA LEU A 57 -2.03 -15.07 -6.93
C LEU A 57 -2.06 -13.56 -6.69
N TYR A 58 -2.16 -13.15 -5.43
CA TYR A 58 -2.18 -11.73 -5.09
C TYR A 58 -0.80 -11.07 -5.22
N GLY A 59 0.30 -11.82 -5.02
CA GLY A 59 1.66 -11.27 -4.93
C GLY A 59 1.82 -10.39 -3.69
N ASP A 60 2.94 -10.39 -2.97
CA ASP A 60 3.03 -9.50 -1.80
C ASP A 60 3.06 -8.03 -2.23
N ASP A 61 2.51 -7.12 -1.41
CA ASP A 61 2.56 -5.65 -1.62
C ASP A 61 4.02 -5.10 -1.58
N SER A 62 5.04 -5.95 -1.78
CA SER A 62 6.45 -5.60 -1.75
C SER A 62 6.94 -4.84 -2.98
N SER A 63 6.16 -4.84 -4.07
CA SER A 63 6.53 -4.18 -5.32
C SER A 63 6.57 -2.65 -5.25
N ASP A 64 5.87 -2.05 -4.28
CA ASP A 64 5.85 -0.60 -4.04
C ASP A 64 6.73 -0.18 -2.85
N LEU A 65 7.55 -1.09 -2.31
CA LEU A 65 8.41 -0.77 -1.19
C LEU A 65 9.64 0.01 -1.67
N PRO A 66 10.03 1.10 -0.97
CA PRO A 66 11.20 1.87 -1.34
C PRO A 66 12.43 0.97 -1.32
N ALA A 67 13.15 0.91 -2.44
CA ALA A 67 14.40 0.20 -2.55
C ALA A 67 15.52 1.17 -2.94
N PHE A 68 16.68 1.00 -2.34
CA PHE A 68 17.84 1.87 -2.53
C PHE A 68 18.97 1.08 -3.14
N LYS A 69 19.50 1.56 -4.27
CA LYS A 69 20.60 0.90 -4.98
C LYS A 69 21.94 1.32 -4.37
N LEU A 70 22.59 0.40 -3.66
CA LEU A 70 23.90 0.57 -3.02
C LEU A 70 24.98 -0.09 -3.89
N GLY A 71 25.41 0.63 -4.93
CA GLY A 71 26.32 0.05 -5.95
C GLY A 71 25.61 -1.03 -6.76
N GLU A 72 26.06 -2.27 -6.67
CA GLU A 72 25.45 -3.42 -7.37
C GLU A 72 24.35 -4.12 -6.55
N LYS A 73 24.23 -3.80 -5.25
CA LYS A 73 23.25 -4.40 -4.35
C LYS A 73 22.04 -3.51 -4.13
N TRP A 74 20.94 -4.11 -3.75
CA TRP A 74 19.70 -3.40 -3.41
C TRP A 74 19.38 -3.56 -1.94
N LEU A 75 19.07 -2.45 -1.26
CA LEU A 75 18.54 -2.49 0.10
C LEU A 75 17.08 -2.11 0.08
N THR A 76 16.23 -2.96 0.61
CA THR A 76 14.78 -2.74 0.67
C THR A 76 14.23 -3.25 1.99
N ARG A 77 13.07 -2.74 2.40
CA ARG A 77 12.34 -3.27 3.54
C ARG A 77 11.11 -3.97 3.02
N ALA A 78 10.92 -5.24 3.36
CA ALA A 78 9.73 -6.01 3.02
C ALA A 78 8.54 -5.62 3.91
N SER A 79 7.32 -5.98 3.50
CA SER A 79 6.09 -5.67 4.23
C SER A 79 6.03 -6.32 5.63
N GLY A 80 6.80 -7.39 5.84
CA GLY A 80 6.98 -8.03 7.15
C GLY A 80 7.81 -7.22 8.16
N GLY A 81 8.36 -6.08 7.74
CA GLY A 81 9.11 -5.19 8.64
C GLY A 81 10.61 -5.49 8.73
N HIS A 82 11.12 -6.40 7.90
CA HIS A 82 12.54 -6.74 7.83
C HIS A 82 13.20 -6.08 6.62
N VAL A 83 14.46 -5.68 6.79
CA VAL A 83 15.34 -5.19 5.73
C VAL A 83 16.07 -6.36 5.08
N TYR A 84 16.12 -6.29 3.75
CA TYR A 84 16.79 -7.22 2.88
C TYR A 84 17.88 -6.51 2.10
N LEU A 85 19.04 -7.16 2.00
CA LEU A 85 20.09 -6.82 1.05
C LEU A 85 20.04 -7.85 -0.08
N ASP A 86 19.66 -7.38 -1.26
CA ASP A 86 19.13 -8.17 -2.35
C ASP A 86 17.97 -9.07 -1.88
N ALA A 87 18.23 -10.36 -1.69
CA ALA A 87 17.25 -11.34 -1.22
C ALA A 87 17.60 -11.93 0.15
N GLN A 88 18.71 -11.50 0.75
CA GLN A 88 19.14 -11.95 2.07
C GLN A 88 18.49 -11.07 3.12
N GLU A 89 17.74 -11.67 4.04
CA GLU A 89 17.23 -10.98 5.22
C GLU A 89 18.41 -10.57 6.11
N VAL A 90 18.44 -9.31 6.53
CA VAL A 90 19.55 -8.74 7.30
C VAL A 90 19.15 -8.45 8.74
N ALA A 91 18.06 -7.69 8.94
CA ALA A 91 17.64 -7.23 10.26
C ALA A 91 16.17 -6.77 10.24
N PRO A 92 15.47 -6.77 11.40
CA PRO A 92 14.21 -6.04 11.54
C PRO A 92 14.42 -4.52 11.38
N CYS A 93 13.37 -3.79 11.00
CA CYS A 93 13.40 -2.36 10.76
C CYS A 93 12.12 -1.68 11.27
N SER A 94 12.30 -0.92 12.33
CA SER A 94 11.30 -0.22 13.12
C SER A 94 10.83 1.03 12.39
N GLY A 95 9.55 1.01 12.00
CA GLY A 95 8.95 2.02 11.13
C GLY A 95 9.34 1.85 9.66
N ARG A 96 9.04 2.86 8.82
CA ARG A 96 9.32 2.82 7.38
C ARG A 96 10.82 2.95 7.08
N LEU A 97 11.30 2.32 6.02
CA LEU A 97 12.65 2.58 5.49
C LEU A 97 12.64 3.94 4.77
N VAL A 98 13.46 4.87 5.24
CA VAL A 98 13.48 6.27 4.77
C VAL A 98 14.69 6.63 3.93
N GLY A 99 15.73 5.80 3.96
CA GLY A 99 16.93 6.00 3.16
C GLY A 99 17.93 4.87 3.35
N ALA A 100 18.87 4.76 2.42
CA ALA A 100 20.07 3.95 2.58
C ALA A 100 21.27 4.70 1.99
N VAL A 101 22.45 4.52 2.57
CA VAL A 101 23.72 5.03 2.01
C VAL A 101 24.84 4.01 2.26
N ALA A 102 25.89 4.07 1.45
CA ALA A 102 27.11 3.31 1.66
C ALA A 102 28.24 4.32 1.90
N ALA A 103 28.93 4.20 3.02
CA ALA A 103 30.10 5.01 3.35
C ALA A 103 31.13 4.14 4.08
N ASP A 104 32.41 4.38 3.77
CA ASP A 104 33.52 3.53 4.21
C ASP A 104 33.31 2.04 3.86
N ASP A 105 33.29 1.17 4.86
CA ASP A 105 33.08 -0.28 4.73
C ASP A 105 31.71 -0.76 5.26
N LEU A 106 30.80 0.17 5.54
CA LEU A 106 29.47 -0.11 6.05
C LEU A 106 28.37 0.37 5.10
N LEU A 107 27.23 -0.30 5.21
CA LEU A 107 25.97 0.12 4.63
C LEU A 107 25.08 0.60 5.77
N TYR A 108 24.47 1.76 5.60
CA TYR A 108 23.57 2.35 6.56
C TYR A 108 22.15 2.28 6.02
N ALA A 109 21.22 1.72 6.80
CA ALA A 109 19.80 1.74 6.50
C ALA A 109 19.05 2.56 7.55
N GLY A 110 18.43 3.65 7.11
CA GLY A 110 17.64 4.52 7.98
C GLY A 110 16.20 4.03 8.02
N CYS A 111 15.81 3.44 9.13
CA CYS A 111 14.42 3.19 9.47
C CYS A 111 13.85 4.42 10.19
N ALA A 112 12.53 4.60 10.23
CA ALA A 112 11.96 5.79 10.85
C ALA A 112 12.32 5.91 12.34
N GLU A 113 12.56 4.80 13.05
CA GLU A 113 12.83 4.80 14.50
C GLU A 113 14.22 4.26 14.87
N GLU A 114 14.98 3.75 13.91
CA GLU A 114 16.32 3.22 14.12
C GLU A 114 17.22 3.40 12.90
N LEU A 115 18.53 3.42 13.11
CA LEU A 115 19.56 3.40 12.09
C LEU A 115 20.30 2.06 12.20
N LEU A 116 20.29 1.29 11.12
CA LEU A 116 20.95 -0.01 11.05
C LEU A 116 22.31 0.15 10.37
N LEU A 117 23.36 -0.36 11.01
CA LEU A 117 24.72 -0.43 10.50
C LEU A 117 24.98 -1.86 10.04
N LEU A 118 25.28 -2.03 8.77
CA LEU A 118 25.41 -3.33 8.13
C LEU A 118 26.78 -3.46 7.47
N THR A 119 27.34 -4.66 7.47
CA THR A 119 28.49 -4.98 6.62
C THR A 119 28.09 -4.96 5.13
N ARG A 120 29.08 -4.87 4.22
CA ARG A 120 28.83 -4.98 2.78
C ARG A 120 28.20 -6.33 2.39
N GLU A 121 28.36 -7.36 3.22
CA GLU A 121 27.80 -8.70 3.05
C GLU A 121 26.37 -8.84 3.60
N GLY A 122 25.84 -7.83 4.30
CA GLY A 122 24.49 -7.88 4.86
C GLY A 122 24.40 -8.57 6.23
N ALA A 123 25.48 -8.60 7.00
CA ALA A 123 25.42 -8.88 8.43
C ALA A 123 25.18 -7.58 9.21
N LEU A 124 24.25 -7.61 10.17
CA LEU A 124 24.01 -6.52 11.11
C LEU A 124 25.22 -6.35 12.04
N VAL A 125 25.81 -5.17 12.04
CA VAL A 125 26.88 -4.77 12.98
C VAL A 125 26.25 -4.18 14.23
N GLU A 126 25.36 -3.20 14.06
CA GLU A 126 24.74 -2.47 15.15
C GLU A 126 23.38 -1.90 14.74
N SER A 127 22.48 -1.72 15.72
CA SER A 127 21.26 -0.93 15.59
C SER A 127 21.28 0.21 16.60
N VAL A 128 21.11 1.42 16.09
CA VAL A 128 21.07 2.67 16.86
C VAL A 128 19.63 3.15 16.87
N SER A 129 19.03 3.33 18.04
CA SER A 129 17.62 3.70 18.18
C SER A 129 17.44 5.00 18.96
N ALA A 130 16.20 5.47 19.09
CA ALA A 130 15.91 6.65 19.92
C ALA A 130 16.38 6.48 21.38
N SER A 131 16.43 5.25 21.90
CA SER A 131 16.91 4.99 23.27
C SER A 131 18.41 5.20 23.45
N THR A 132 19.18 5.17 22.36
CA THR A 132 20.63 5.42 22.34
C THR A 132 20.98 6.82 21.85
N GLY A 133 20.00 7.72 21.74
CA GLY A 133 20.21 9.13 21.38
C GLY A 133 19.89 9.50 19.92
N LEU A 134 19.42 8.54 19.09
CA LEU A 134 19.05 8.83 17.71
C LEU A 134 17.89 9.84 17.64
N PRO A 135 17.97 10.88 16.80
CA PRO A 135 16.88 11.84 16.62
C PRO A 135 15.75 11.24 15.76
N ALA A 136 14.85 10.48 16.38
CA ALA A 136 13.66 9.92 15.73
C ALA A 136 12.46 10.91 15.71
N PRO A 137 11.56 10.84 14.71
CA PRO A 137 11.58 9.93 13.58
C PRO A 137 12.52 10.41 12.47
N LEU A 138 13.32 9.48 11.93
CA LEU A 138 14.13 9.73 10.74
C LEU A 138 13.22 9.96 9.53
N GLN A 139 13.56 10.97 8.74
CA GLN A 139 12.83 11.36 7.53
C GLN A 139 13.61 11.01 6.26
N ALA A 140 14.93 11.06 6.33
CA ALA A 140 15.88 10.71 5.29
C ALA A 140 17.28 10.54 5.90
N ILE A 141 18.19 9.87 5.18
CA ILE A 141 19.61 9.83 5.49
C ILE A 141 20.43 10.15 4.24
N GLY A 142 21.64 10.64 4.40
CA GLY A 142 22.51 11.05 3.30
C GLY A 142 23.98 11.13 3.72
N LEU A 143 24.82 11.57 2.79
CA LEU A 143 26.24 11.81 3.04
C LEU A 143 26.64 13.25 2.72
N ILE A 144 27.51 13.84 3.53
CA ILE A 144 28.26 15.06 3.24
C ILE A 144 29.74 14.71 3.36
N ASP A 145 30.51 14.80 2.27
CA ASP A 145 31.95 14.49 2.28
C ASP A 145 32.28 13.15 2.98
N GLU A 146 31.51 12.10 2.64
CA GLU A 146 31.53 10.74 3.24
C GLU A 146 31.06 10.64 4.70
N GLN A 147 30.76 11.75 5.39
CA GLN A 147 30.16 11.74 6.71
C GLN A 147 28.65 11.51 6.65
N LEU A 148 28.15 10.64 7.52
CA LEU A 148 26.73 10.34 7.64
C LEU A 148 25.95 11.55 8.18
N VAL A 149 24.85 11.88 7.51
CA VAL A 149 23.88 12.87 7.97
C VAL A 149 22.47 12.30 7.98
N LEU A 150 21.69 12.75 8.96
CA LEU A 150 20.34 12.27 9.23
C LEU A 150 19.37 13.45 9.21
N GLN A 151 18.20 13.27 8.59
CA GLN A 151 17.13 14.27 8.64
C GLN A 151 16.10 13.90 9.70
N SER A 152 15.86 14.81 10.63
CA SER A 152 14.82 14.67 11.65
C SER A 152 14.25 16.04 12.01
N GLY A 153 12.91 16.10 12.18
CA GLY A 153 12.21 17.36 12.44
C GLY A 153 12.42 18.43 11.36
N GLY A 154 12.63 18.01 10.10
CA GLY A 154 12.92 18.89 8.97
C GLY A 154 14.34 19.47 8.90
N SER A 155 15.19 19.19 9.89
CA SER A 155 16.60 19.63 9.92
C SER A 155 17.56 18.46 9.68
N TRP A 156 18.73 18.78 9.13
CA TRP A 156 19.82 17.81 8.94
C TRP A 156 20.82 17.89 10.10
N TRP A 157 21.22 16.72 10.59
CA TRP A 157 22.12 16.53 11.71
C TRP A 157 23.31 15.67 11.24
N LEU A 158 24.51 16.00 11.71
CA LEU A 158 25.67 15.13 11.57
C LEU A 158 25.48 13.93 12.50
N ALA A 159 25.83 12.74 12.01
CA ALA A 159 25.83 11.52 12.81
C ALA A 159 27.27 11.11 13.07
N ASP A 160 27.73 11.34 14.30
CA ASP A 160 28.98 10.80 14.81
C ASP A 160 28.68 9.49 15.55
N LEU A 161 28.95 8.37 14.90
CA LEU A 161 28.60 7.04 15.38
C LEU A 161 29.61 6.50 16.40
N ASP A 162 30.84 7.04 16.44
CA ASP A 162 31.87 6.59 17.37
C ASP A 162 31.57 7.03 18.81
N VAL A 163 30.95 8.21 18.96
CA VAL A 163 30.54 8.77 20.26
C VAL A 163 29.02 8.91 20.43
N MET A 164 28.24 8.48 19.43
CA MET A 164 26.79 8.54 19.42
C MET A 164 26.24 9.97 19.61
N ASP A 165 26.84 10.94 18.91
CA ASP A 165 26.43 12.34 18.92
C ASP A 165 25.66 12.71 17.65
N PHE A 166 24.46 13.26 17.85
CA PHE A 166 23.54 13.71 16.80
C PHE A 166 23.10 15.16 17.01
N SER A 167 23.78 15.91 17.89
CA SER A 167 23.39 17.26 18.31
C SER A 167 23.85 18.35 17.34
N GLN A 168 24.86 18.06 16.51
CA GLN A 168 25.44 19.03 15.59
C GLN A 168 24.63 19.10 14.29
N ARG A 169 24.22 20.30 13.90
CA ARG A 169 23.53 20.51 12.62
C ARG A 169 24.51 20.36 11.46
N ALA A 170 24.04 19.76 10.38
CA ALA A 170 24.78 19.72 9.13
C ALA A 170 25.02 21.14 8.60
N PRO A 171 26.19 21.41 7.97
CA PRO A 171 26.55 22.75 7.50
C PRO A 171 25.49 23.35 6.55
N ALA A 172 25.00 24.54 6.88
CA ALA A 172 24.06 25.27 6.03
C ALA A 172 24.82 26.12 5.00
N GLY A 173 24.86 25.66 3.75
CA GLY A 173 25.41 26.40 2.60
C GLY A 173 26.72 25.82 2.07
N GLY A 174 26.67 25.28 0.85
CA GLY A 174 27.82 24.78 0.10
C GLY A 174 28.00 23.25 0.11
N ALA A 175 27.56 22.58 1.16
CA ALA A 175 27.61 21.12 1.25
C ALA A 175 26.47 20.47 0.44
N VAL A 176 26.81 19.58 -0.50
CA VAL A 176 25.82 18.80 -1.26
C VAL A 176 25.55 17.51 -0.50
N ILE A 177 24.34 17.38 0.04
CA ILE A 177 23.91 16.14 0.68
C ILE A 177 23.59 15.11 -0.40
N ARG A 178 24.41 14.07 -0.50
CA ARG A 178 24.17 12.94 -1.41
C ARG A 178 23.18 11.98 -0.75
N GLN A 179 21.96 11.95 -1.26
CA GLN A 179 20.92 11.00 -0.86
C GLN A 179 20.64 10.06 -2.01
N LEU A 180 20.38 8.80 -1.68
CA LEU A 180 19.79 7.89 -2.65
C LEU A 180 18.29 8.14 -2.72
N VAL A 181 17.78 8.25 -3.94
CA VAL A 181 16.35 8.32 -4.20
C VAL A 181 15.82 6.89 -4.23
N PRO A 182 14.70 6.58 -3.56
CA PRO A 182 14.11 5.25 -3.64
C PRO A 182 13.69 4.97 -5.08
N ASP A 183 14.02 3.78 -5.56
CA ASP A 183 13.65 3.25 -6.87
C ASP A 183 12.85 1.94 -6.69
N ARG A 184 12.27 1.44 -7.78
CA ARG A 184 11.53 0.18 -7.80
C ARG A 184 12.50 -0.99 -7.71
N LEU A 185 12.23 -1.90 -6.77
CA LEU A 185 13.01 -3.12 -6.63
C LEU A 185 12.91 -4.00 -7.90
N PRO A 186 14.04 -4.42 -8.50
CA PRO A 186 14.03 -5.32 -9.64
C PRO A 186 13.27 -6.61 -9.35
N GLU A 187 12.47 -7.07 -10.32
CA GLU A 187 11.63 -8.27 -10.18
C GLU A 187 12.42 -9.54 -9.86
N SER A 188 13.64 -9.65 -10.41
CA SER A 188 14.55 -10.76 -10.15
C SER A 188 15.01 -10.85 -8.69
N ILE A 189 15.06 -9.73 -7.97
CA ILE A 189 15.38 -9.68 -6.55
C ILE A 189 14.10 -9.88 -5.73
N ARG A 190 13.04 -9.14 -6.06
CA ARG A 190 11.73 -9.21 -5.40
C ARG A 190 11.20 -10.64 -5.30
N ALA A 191 11.25 -11.40 -6.39
CA ALA A 191 10.74 -12.77 -6.44
C ALA A 191 11.49 -13.75 -5.50
N ARG A 192 12.67 -13.37 -4.98
CA ARG A 192 13.47 -14.15 -4.04
C ARG A 192 13.28 -13.74 -2.58
N ILE A 193 12.62 -12.60 -2.32
CA ILE A 193 12.27 -12.17 -0.95
C ILE A 193 11.01 -12.95 -0.53
N PRO A 194 11.01 -13.60 0.64
CA PRO A 194 9.82 -14.30 1.12
C PRO A 194 8.68 -13.32 1.36
N ALA A 195 7.51 -13.60 0.75
CA ALA A 195 6.28 -12.94 1.14
C ALA A 195 6.01 -13.20 2.64
N PRO A 196 5.67 -12.19 3.46
CA PRO A 196 5.48 -12.40 4.88
C PRO A 196 4.37 -13.43 5.12
N SER A 197 4.55 -14.35 6.07
CA SER A 197 3.58 -15.44 6.33
C SER A 197 2.14 -14.97 6.65
N GLN A 198 1.96 -13.68 6.97
CA GLN A 198 0.69 -13.07 7.39
C GLN A 198 0.41 -11.73 6.67
N TRP A 199 0.68 -11.65 5.37
CA TRP A 199 0.48 -10.38 4.65
C TRP A 199 -0.93 -10.20 4.06
N LEU A 200 -1.64 -11.29 3.74
CA LEU A 200 -2.97 -11.26 3.12
C LEU A 200 -4.08 -11.60 4.13
N SER A 201 -4.83 -10.58 4.55
CA SER A 201 -6.00 -10.74 5.43
C SER A 201 -7.28 -11.10 4.66
N TRP A 202 -8.24 -11.75 5.33
CA TRP A 202 -9.57 -12.00 4.75
C TRP A 202 -10.33 -10.72 4.44
N GLU A 203 -10.09 -9.65 5.22
CA GLU A 203 -10.60 -8.31 4.91
C GLU A 203 -10.12 -7.83 3.53
N ARG A 204 -8.82 -7.93 3.23
CA ARG A 204 -8.27 -7.52 1.92
C ARG A 204 -8.90 -8.31 0.78
N VAL A 205 -9.03 -9.63 0.93
CA VAL A 205 -9.68 -10.49 -0.08
C VAL A 205 -11.13 -10.09 -0.30
N LEU A 206 -11.90 -9.87 0.77
CA LEU A 206 -13.30 -9.45 0.69
C LEU A 206 -13.45 -8.06 0.08
N LEU A 207 -12.53 -7.13 0.38
CA LEU A 207 -12.52 -5.78 -0.17
C LEU A 207 -12.24 -5.79 -1.67
N ASP A 208 -11.28 -6.60 -2.11
CA ASP A 208 -10.95 -6.73 -3.52
C ASP A 208 -12.00 -7.53 -4.30
N LEU A 209 -12.69 -8.48 -3.66
CA LEU A 209 -13.89 -9.08 -4.22
C LEU A 209 -15.04 -8.06 -4.37
N HIS A 210 -15.32 -7.29 -3.32
CA HIS A 210 -16.39 -6.28 -3.30
C HIS A 210 -16.17 -5.15 -4.32
N SER A 211 -14.91 -4.75 -4.52
CA SER A 211 -14.52 -3.74 -5.51
C SER A 211 -14.25 -4.31 -6.91
N GLY A 212 -14.34 -5.63 -7.09
CA GLY A 212 -14.03 -6.32 -8.34
C GLY A 212 -12.53 -6.41 -8.68
N ARG A 213 -11.65 -5.82 -7.87
CA ARG A 213 -10.19 -5.88 -8.04
C ARG A 213 -9.62 -7.29 -7.99
N LEU A 214 -10.29 -8.23 -7.34
CA LEU A 214 -9.91 -9.64 -7.33
C LEU A 214 -9.75 -10.23 -8.75
N PHE A 215 -10.54 -9.73 -9.72
CA PHE A 215 -10.47 -10.15 -11.13
C PHE A 215 -9.73 -9.11 -12.01
N GLY A 216 -8.90 -8.27 -11.40
CA GLY A 216 -8.13 -7.23 -12.07
C GLY A 216 -8.99 -6.22 -12.82
N ARG A 217 -8.49 -5.74 -13.96
CA ARG A 217 -9.15 -4.69 -14.77
C ARG A 217 -10.54 -5.10 -15.25
N PHE A 218 -10.74 -6.37 -15.58
CA PHE A 218 -12.04 -6.87 -16.04
C PHE A 218 -13.10 -6.77 -14.93
N GLY A 219 -12.75 -7.16 -13.70
CA GLY A 219 -13.66 -7.08 -12.57
C GLY A 219 -14.02 -5.63 -12.20
N VAL A 220 -13.06 -4.69 -12.25
CA VAL A 220 -13.34 -3.26 -12.03
C VAL A 220 -14.30 -2.71 -13.08
N LEU A 221 -14.08 -3.01 -14.37
CA LEU A 221 -14.99 -2.59 -15.44
C LEU A 221 -16.39 -3.20 -15.29
N TRP A 222 -16.46 -4.45 -14.83
CA TRP A 222 -17.73 -5.11 -14.52
C TRP A 222 -18.46 -4.41 -13.38
N MET A 223 -17.75 -4.04 -12.31
CA MET A 223 -18.29 -3.27 -11.19
C MET A 223 -18.82 -1.90 -11.63
N ASP A 224 -18.06 -1.16 -12.43
CA ASP A 224 -18.47 0.13 -12.97
C ASP A 224 -19.75 0.00 -13.80
N MET A 225 -19.82 -1.01 -14.66
CA MET A 225 -21.02 -1.30 -15.45
C MET A 225 -22.23 -1.60 -14.54
N MET A 226 -22.06 -2.43 -13.51
CA MET A 226 -23.13 -2.72 -12.54
C MET A 226 -23.59 -1.45 -11.80
N GLY A 227 -22.65 -0.57 -11.44
CA GLY A 227 -22.94 0.73 -10.86
C GLY A 227 -23.77 1.63 -11.78
N VAL A 228 -23.44 1.70 -13.06
CA VAL A 228 -24.22 2.44 -14.07
C VAL A 228 -25.63 1.87 -14.22
N LEU A 229 -25.76 0.54 -14.25
CA LEU A 229 -27.08 -0.11 -14.32
C LEU A 229 -27.91 0.17 -13.07
N LEU A 230 -27.31 0.13 -11.88
CA LEU A 230 -27.96 0.51 -10.62
C LEU A 230 -28.45 1.97 -10.65
N ALA A 231 -27.59 2.91 -11.07
CA ALA A 231 -27.95 4.32 -11.20
C ALA A 231 -29.10 4.52 -12.21
N THR A 232 -29.06 3.79 -13.33
CA THR A 232 -30.12 3.81 -14.34
C THR A 232 -31.44 3.25 -13.78
N LEU A 233 -31.40 2.16 -13.01
CA LEU A 233 -32.57 1.62 -12.33
C LEU A 233 -33.13 2.58 -11.29
N ALA A 234 -32.28 3.18 -10.45
CA ALA A 234 -32.71 4.16 -9.45
C ALA A 234 -33.42 5.37 -10.10
N THR A 235 -32.80 5.96 -11.13
CA THR A 235 -33.37 7.12 -11.85
C THR A 235 -34.64 6.76 -12.61
N SER A 236 -34.67 5.62 -13.31
CA SER A 236 -35.86 5.15 -14.01
C SER A 236 -37.01 4.80 -13.07
N GLY A 237 -36.72 4.23 -11.89
CA GLY A 237 -37.69 3.98 -10.82
C GLY A 237 -38.36 5.27 -10.33
N VAL A 238 -37.57 6.30 -10.01
CA VAL A 238 -38.06 7.63 -9.63
C VAL A 238 -38.88 8.27 -10.75
N ALA A 239 -38.39 8.20 -12.00
CA ALA A 239 -39.09 8.75 -13.15
C ALA A 239 -40.45 8.08 -13.37
N MET A 240 -40.53 6.74 -13.27
CA MET A 240 -41.80 6.01 -13.37
C MET A 240 -42.77 6.38 -12.26
N TRP A 241 -42.30 6.46 -11.00
CA TRP A 241 -43.13 6.89 -9.88
C TRP A 241 -43.72 8.28 -10.11
N TRP A 242 -42.90 9.23 -10.56
CA TRP A 242 -43.34 10.61 -10.82
C TRP A 242 -44.30 10.71 -12.01
N LEU A 243 -44.02 10.01 -13.11
CA LEU A 243 -44.90 9.94 -14.28
C LEU A 243 -46.25 9.30 -13.94
N HIS A 244 -46.26 8.28 -13.09
CA HIS A 244 -47.49 7.64 -12.60
C HIS A 244 -48.31 8.60 -11.74
N ARG A 245 -47.66 9.32 -10.81
CA ARG A 245 -48.32 10.32 -9.96
C ARG A 245 -48.96 11.46 -10.78
N ARG A 246 -48.30 11.89 -11.87
CA ARG A 246 -48.83 12.91 -12.79
C ARG A 246 -49.98 12.44 -13.68
N ARG A 247 -50.19 11.11 -13.83
CA ARG A 247 -51.34 10.55 -14.57
C ARG A 247 -52.57 10.35 -13.69
N LYS A 248 -52.38 10.29 -12.37
CA LYS A 248 -53.46 10.16 -11.37
C LYS A 248 -54.03 11.51 -10.91
N LYS A 249 -53.33 12.62 -11.20
CA LYS A 249 -53.87 13.98 -11.11
C LYS A 249 -54.42 14.36 -12.48
#